data_AF-A0A7X9GQ93-F1
#
_entry.id   AF-A0A7X9GQ93-F1
#
_cell.length_a   1.000
_cell.length_b   1.000
_cell.length_c   1.000
_cell.angle_alpha   90.00
_cell.angle_beta   90.00
_cell.angle_gamma   90.00
#
_symmetry.space_group_name_H-M   'P 1'
#
loop_
_entity.id
_entity.type
_entity.pdbx_description
1 polymer ?
#
loop_
_entity_poly.entity_id
_entity_poly.type
_entity_poly.pdbx_seq_one_letter_code
_entity_poly.pdbx_strand_id
1 'polypeptide(L)'
;MPYRRLPNTNKARLRALQTAIEKSRSLPFNAIPFSVNILSEAERLCREFESSMLHYNQCLSNQARSNKKHQENVKRARLYVSHFIQVLNLAVIREEVKTSAKNLYGLEESTHTLPDLSTENSLIEWGNKIIEGEEKRLLDGGTPIYNPTIAKVKVLFDIFEESHQVQKNFQRITQKSSNRLIEQIPKVDAVILQLWDAIEDKYKNLDKEERLEACRRFGVVYYYRKKKNVNVD
;
A
#
# COMPACT_ATOMS: atom_id res chain seq x y z
N MET A 1 -17.57 36.44 -3.51
CA MET A 1 -17.05 35.99 -2.21
C MET A 1 -16.09 34.83 -2.43
N PRO A 2 -15.03 34.65 -1.62
CA PRO A 2 -14.28 33.41 -1.63
C PRO A 2 -15.20 32.25 -1.21
N TYR A 3 -14.91 31.04 -1.68
CA TYR A 3 -15.68 29.84 -1.34
C TYR A 3 -14.83 28.90 -0.49
N ARG A 4 -15.44 28.17 0.44
CA ARG A 4 -14.75 27.14 1.22
C ARG A 4 -14.81 25.79 0.51
N ARG A 5 -13.82 24.94 0.75
CA ARG A 5 -13.80 23.55 0.28
C ARG A 5 -13.32 22.66 1.43
N LEU A 6 -14.05 21.57 1.69
CA LEU A 6 -13.63 20.60 2.69
C LEU A 6 -12.21 20.08 2.38
N PRO A 7 -11.41 19.77 3.42
CA PRO A 7 -10.07 19.27 3.24
C PRO A 7 -10.05 17.99 2.40
N ASN A 8 -9.15 17.91 1.42
CA ASN A 8 -9.06 16.77 0.50
C ASN A 8 -8.11 15.66 0.98
N THR A 9 -7.18 15.97 1.88
CA THR A 9 -6.22 15.01 2.43
C THR A 9 -6.50 14.70 3.89
N ASN A 10 -6.19 13.49 4.34
CA ASN A 10 -6.36 13.08 5.74
C ASN A 10 -5.57 13.98 6.70
N LYS A 11 -4.36 14.41 6.31
CA LYS A 11 -3.57 15.36 7.09
C LYS A 11 -4.26 16.73 7.23
N ALA A 12 -4.90 17.21 6.17
CA ALA A 12 -5.62 18.48 6.22
C ALA A 12 -6.92 18.37 7.03
N ARG A 13 -7.62 17.22 6.99
CA ARG A 13 -8.77 16.92 7.85
C ARG A 13 -8.39 16.92 9.33
N LEU A 14 -7.33 16.19 9.67
CA LEU A 14 -6.82 16.14 11.04
C LEU A 14 -6.44 17.53 11.54
N ARG A 15 -5.72 18.31 10.72
CA ARG A 15 -5.38 19.70 11.05
C ARG A 15 -6.61 20.57 11.27
N ALA A 16 -7.63 20.46 10.41
CA ALA A 16 -8.86 21.24 10.56
C ALA A 16 -9.57 20.97 11.89
N LEU A 17 -9.64 19.70 12.31
CA LEU A 17 -10.17 19.33 13.63
C LEU A 17 -9.31 19.88 14.77
N GLN A 18 -7.98 19.66 14.72
CA GLN A 18 -7.05 20.11 15.76
C GLN A 18 -7.11 21.63 15.95
N THR A 19 -7.08 22.41 14.86
CA THR A 19 -7.14 23.88 14.94
C THR A 19 -8.45 24.38 15.55
N ALA A 20 -9.60 23.80 15.19
CA ALA A 20 -10.88 24.19 15.79
C ALA A 20 -10.95 23.85 17.30
N ILE A 21 -10.46 22.66 17.68
CA ILE A 21 -10.42 22.19 19.07
C ILE A 21 -9.49 23.07 19.90
N GLU A 22 -8.24 23.26 19.46
CA GLU A 22 -7.25 24.11 20.15
C GLU A 22 -7.75 25.53 20.30
N LYS A 23 -8.37 26.10 19.25
CA LYS A 23 -8.92 27.44 19.32
C LYS A 23 -10.04 27.53 20.36
N SER A 24 -10.92 26.54 20.43
CA SER A 24 -11.99 26.52 21.44
C SER A 24 -11.46 26.47 22.88
N ARG A 25 -10.37 25.75 23.13
CA ARG A 25 -9.72 25.68 24.46
C ARG A 25 -9.11 27.00 24.91
N SER A 26 -8.73 27.86 23.96
CA SER A 26 -8.19 29.20 24.23
C SER A 26 -9.26 30.25 24.55
N LEU A 27 -10.54 29.91 24.42
CA LEU A 27 -11.66 30.85 24.52
C LEU A 27 -12.50 30.57 25.76
N PRO A 28 -13.13 31.61 26.36
CA PRO A 28 -14.16 31.38 27.37
C PRO A 28 -15.37 30.68 26.77
N PHE A 29 -16.13 29.96 27.59
CA PHE A 29 -17.25 29.10 27.16
C PHE A 29 -18.29 29.82 26.27
N ASN A 30 -18.64 31.06 26.59
CA ASN A 30 -19.57 31.88 25.81
C ASN A 30 -18.99 32.34 24.45
N ALA A 31 -17.67 32.33 24.29
CA ALA A 31 -16.99 32.71 23.07
C ALA A 31 -16.76 31.53 22.10
N ILE A 32 -17.16 30.30 22.46
CA ILE A 32 -17.10 29.15 21.54
C ILE A 32 -18.23 29.24 20.50
N PRO A 33 -17.98 28.98 19.20
CA PRO A 33 -19.00 29.10 18.15
C PRO A 33 -19.93 27.90 17.96
N PHE A 34 -19.59 26.75 18.52
CA PHE A 34 -20.33 25.50 18.36
C PHE A 34 -20.73 24.93 19.72
N SER A 35 -21.71 24.02 19.70
CA SER A 35 -22.19 23.37 20.92
C SER A 35 -21.17 22.43 21.53
N VAL A 36 -21.34 22.14 22.82
CA VAL A 36 -20.53 21.15 23.56
C VAL A 36 -20.60 19.76 22.90
N ASN A 37 -21.74 19.41 22.31
CA ASN A 37 -21.92 18.14 21.60
C ASN A 37 -21.01 18.05 20.37
N ILE A 38 -20.94 19.12 19.56
CA ILE A 38 -20.07 19.17 18.37
C ILE A 38 -18.59 19.13 18.80
N LEU A 39 -18.22 19.85 19.87
CA LEU A 39 -16.86 19.82 20.40
C LEU A 39 -16.45 18.43 20.89
N SER A 40 -17.30 17.77 21.68
CA SER A 40 -17.04 16.42 22.18
C SER A 40 -16.92 15.40 21.05
N GLU A 41 -17.77 15.51 20.02
CA GLU A 41 -17.70 14.66 18.84
C GLU A 41 -16.39 14.89 18.05
N ALA A 42 -16.02 16.16 17.85
CA ALA A 42 -14.78 16.54 17.19
C ALA A 42 -13.54 16.01 17.93
N GLU A 43 -13.49 16.12 19.25
CA GLU A 43 -12.38 15.60 20.07
C GLU A 43 -12.29 14.07 20.04
N ARG A 44 -13.43 13.36 20.04
CA ARG A 44 -13.45 11.91 19.89
C ARG A 44 -12.93 11.50 18.52
N LEU A 45 -13.52 12.04 17.44
CA LEU A 45 -13.12 11.70 16.07
C LEU A 45 -11.69 12.12 15.76
N CYS A 46 -11.22 13.25 16.29
CA CYS A 46 -9.83 13.69 16.11
C CYS A 46 -8.85 12.63 16.63
N ARG A 47 -9.06 12.15 17.86
CA ARG A 47 -8.21 11.11 18.48
C ARG A 47 -8.29 9.78 17.74
N GLU A 48 -9.50 9.35 17.39
CA GLU A 48 -9.70 8.09 16.66
C GLU A 48 -9.08 8.13 15.26
N PHE A 49 -9.24 9.25 14.55
CA PHE A 49 -8.71 9.42 13.20
C PHE A 49 -7.18 9.53 13.19
N GLU A 50 -6.61 10.27 14.14
CA GLU A 50 -5.15 10.35 14.33
C GLU A 50 -4.55 8.97 14.63
N SER A 51 -5.16 8.21 15.55
CA SER A 51 -4.75 6.85 15.87
C SER A 51 -4.79 5.92 14.64
N SER A 52 -5.88 5.95 13.87
CA SER A 52 -6.00 5.20 12.61
C SER A 52 -4.94 5.61 11.59
N MET A 53 -4.63 6.91 11.47
CA MET A 53 -3.62 7.42 10.55
C MET A 53 -2.22 6.94 10.93
N LEU A 54 -1.88 7.00 12.22
CA LEU A 54 -0.61 6.50 12.74
C LEU A 54 -0.46 5.01 12.50
N HIS A 55 -1.50 4.23 12.81
CA HIS A 55 -1.50 2.78 12.58
C HIS A 55 -1.33 2.42 11.10
N TYR A 56 -2.06 3.08 10.19
CA TYR A 56 -1.88 2.87 8.75
C TYR A 56 -0.45 3.17 8.28
N ASN A 57 0.14 4.29 8.73
CA ASN A 57 1.51 4.65 8.38
C ASN A 57 2.53 3.61 8.90
N GLN A 58 2.31 3.06 10.09
CA GLN A 58 3.13 1.97 10.63
C GLN A 58 3.01 0.70 9.78
N CYS A 59 1.80 0.27 9.42
CA CYS A 59 1.57 -0.88 8.54
C CYS A 59 2.28 -0.70 7.18
N LEU A 60 2.13 0.47 6.57
CA LEU A 60 2.75 0.79 5.29
C LEU A 60 4.29 0.77 5.37
N SER A 61 4.86 1.32 6.45
CA SER A 61 6.31 1.29 6.69
C SER A 61 6.84 -0.14 6.86
N ASN A 62 6.13 -0.96 7.64
CA ASN A 62 6.48 -2.37 7.84
C ASN A 62 6.42 -3.17 6.54
N GLN A 63 5.38 -2.97 5.74
CA GLN A 63 5.25 -3.58 4.41
C GLN A 63 6.40 -3.17 3.49
N ALA A 64 6.76 -1.88 3.44
CA ALA A 64 7.84 -1.40 2.60
C ALA A 64 9.21 -1.96 3.03
N ARG A 65 9.45 -2.06 4.35
CA ARG A 65 10.66 -2.66 4.92
C ARG A 65 10.77 -4.14 4.59
N SER A 66 9.69 -4.90 4.76
CA SER A 66 9.62 -6.32 4.40
C SER A 66 9.87 -6.55 2.90
N ASN A 67 9.30 -5.68 2.05
CA ASN A 67 9.41 -5.81 0.60
C ASN A 67 10.87 -5.80 0.11
N LYS A 68 11.76 -5.02 0.73
CA LYS A 68 13.17 -4.97 0.32
C LYS A 68 13.84 -6.35 0.37
N LYS A 69 13.71 -7.04 1.50
CA LYS A 69 14.24 -8.41 1.69
C LYS A 69 13.54 -9.42 0.78
N HIS A 70 12.22 -9.28 0.61
CA HIS A 70 11.46 -10.14 -0.29
C HIS A 70 11.95 -10.04 -1.75
N GLN A 71 12.21 -8.83 -2.25
CA GLN A 71 12.72 -8.62 -3.62
C GLN A 71 14.10 -9.25 -3.84
N GLU A 72 14.95 -9.30 -2.82
CA GLU A 72 16.22 -10.03 -2.87
C GLU A 72 15.99 -11.54 -2.99
N ASN A 73 15.05 -12.09 -2.22
CA ASN A 73 14.68 -13.50 -2.29
C ASN A 73 14.11 -13.87 -3.67
N VAL A 74 13.21 -13.04 -4.23
CA VAL A 74 12.66 -13.21 -5.59
C VAL A 74 13.77 -13.27 -6.63
N LYS A 75 14.72 -12.33 -6.60
CA LYS A 75 15.84 -12.30 -7.54
C LYS A 75 16.70 -13.57 -7.44
N ARG A 76 16.98 -14.02 -6.21
CA ARG A 76 17.80 -15.21 -5.98
C ARG A 76 17.09 -16.50 -6.41
N ALA A 77 15.83 -16.66 -6.05
CA ALA A 77 15.03 -17.81 -6.48
C ALA A 77 14.91 -17.85 -8.00
N ARG A 78 14.56 -16.73 -8.65
CA ARG A 78 14.48 -16.62 -10.11
C ARG A 78 15.78 -17.03 -10.80
N LEU A 79 16.91 -16.50 -10.33
CA LEU A 79 18.24 -16.80 -10.88
C LEU A 79 18.54 -18.30 -10.83
N TYR A 80 18.30 -18.94 -9.69
CA TYR A 80 18.65 -20.35 -9.50
C TYR A 80 17.69 -21.29 -10.22
N VAL A 81 16.38 -20.98 -10.24
CA VAL A 81 15.40 -21.74 -11.03
C VAL A 81 15.74 -21.61 -12.52
N SER A 82 15.98 -20.40 -13.03
CA SER A 82 16.35 -20.22 -14.44
C SER A 82 17.64 -20.95 -14.80
N HIS A 83 18.66 -20.86 -13.93
CA HIS A 83 19.96 -21.49 -14.17
C HIS A 83 19.84 -23.02 -14.16
N PHE A 84 19.04 -23.60 -13.26
CA PHE A 84 18.80 -25.04 -13.26
C PHE A 84 18.16 -25.51 -14.58
N ILE A 85 17.15 -24.79 -15.08
CA ILE A 85 16.50 -25.11 -16.36
C ILE A 85 17.50 -25.01 -17.53
N GLN A 86 18.36 -23.99 -17.53
CA GLN A 86 19.42 -23.86 -18.54
C GLN A 86 20.36 -25.07 -18.53
N VAL A 87 20.81 -25.50 -17.36
CA VAL A 87 21.73 -26.63 -17.22
C VAL A 87 21.05 -27.95 -17.61
N LEU A 88 19.79 -28.13 -17.24
CA LEU A 88 18.97 -29.26 -17.71
C LEU A 88 18.87 -29.28 -19.24
N ASN A 89 18.55 -28.15 -19.86
CA ASN A 89 18.48 -28.03 -21.31
C ASN A 89 19.84 -28.35 -21.98
N LEU A 90 20.95 -27.87 -21.40
CA LEU A 90 22.28 -28.20 -21.90
C LEU A 90 22.63 -29.68 -21.72
N ALA A 91 22.20 -30.32 -20.63
CA ALA A 91 22.37 -31.75 -20.43
C ALA A 91 21.57 -32.57 -21.46
N VAL A 92 20.38 -32.11 -21.86
CA VAL A 92 19.62 -32.71 -22.96
C VAL A 92 20.34 -32.53 -24.29
N ILE A 93 20.87 -31.33 -24.58
CA ILE A 93 21.64 -31.06 -25.81
C ILE A 93 22.90 -31.93 -25.91
N ARG A 94 23.55 -32.23 -24.78
CA ARG A 94 24.71 -33.14 -24.70
C ARG A 94 24.34 -34.63 -24.67
N GLU A 95 23.06 -34.95 -24.76
CA GLU A 95 22.52 -36.32 -24.69
C GLU A 95 22.81 -37.04 -23.36
N GLU A 96 23.18 -36.31 -22.30
CA GLU A 96 23.34 -36.83 -20.93
C GLU A 96 21.99 -37.11 -20.26
N VAL A 97 20.95 -36.40 -20.70
CA VAL A 97 19.56 -36.55 -20.24
C VAL A 97 18.68 -36.72 -21.47
N LYS A 98 17.78 -37.72 -21.45
CA LYS A 98 16.83 -37.95 -22.56
C LYS A 98 15.89 -36.75 -22.72
N THR A 99 15.58 -36.38 -23.96
CA THR A 99 14.62 -35.28 -24.24
C THR A 99 13.26 -35.50 -23.59
N SER A 100 12.78 -36.75 -23.55
CA SER A 100 11.51 -37.11 -22.91
C SER A 100 11.47 -36.85 -21.40
N ALA A 101 12.62 -36.72 -20.74
CA ALA A 101 12.68 -36.38 -19.32
C ALA A 101 12.17 -34.96 -19.05
N LYS A 102 12.14 -34.06 -20.05
CA LYS A 102 11.57 -32.70 -19.92
C LYS A 102 10.09 -32.73 -19.48
N ASN A 103 9.34 -33.77 -19.84
CA ASN A 103 7.95 -33.93 -19.41
C ASN A 103 7.80 -34.02 -17.89
N LEU A 104 8.81 -34.56 -17.17
CA LEU A 104 8.78 -34.65 -15.70
C LEU A 104 8.71 -33.26 -15.05
N TYR A 105 9.24 -32.25 -15.73
CA TYR A 105 9.29 -30.84 -15.31
C TYR A 105 8.16 -29.99 -15.92
N GLY A 106 7.30 -30.59 -16.75
CA GLY A 106 6.30 -29.86 -17.53
C GLY A 106 6.89 -28.94 -18.60
N LEU A 107 8.13 -29.19 -19.05
CA LEU A 107 8.79 -28.46 -20.13
C LEU A 107 8.49 -29.12 -21.48
N GLU A 108 8.43 -28.32 -22.54
CA GLU A 108 8.20 -28.82 -23.89
C GLU A 108 9.44 -29.54 -24.45
N GLU A 109 9.26 -30.73 -25.01
CA GLU A 109 10.37 -31.51 -25.56
C GLU A 109 11.05 -30.83 -26.75
N SER A 110 10.24 -30.22 -27.62
CA SER A 110 10.62 -29.64 -28.92
C SER A 110 11.49 -28.38 -28.80
N THR A 111 11.50 -27.73 -27.64
CA THR A 111 12.17 -26.44 -27.44
C THR A 111 13.10 -26.46 -26.22
N HIS A 112 14.14 -25.64 -26.26
CA HIS A 112 15.05 -25.39 -25.13
C HIS A 112 14.88 -23.98 -24.57
N THR A 113 13.75 -23.35 -24.85
CA THR A 113 13.42 -22.02 -24.35
C THR A 113 13.15 -22.08 -22.86
N LEU A 114 13.48 -20.99 -22.17
CA LEU A 114 13.15 -20.87 -20.75
C LEU A 114 11.68 -20.49 -20.62
N PRO A 115 10.97 -21.04 -19.62
CA PRO A 115 9.64 -20.57 -19.31
C PRO A 115 9.68 -19.14 -18.76
N ASP A 116 8.52 -18.48 -18.78
CA ASP A 116 8.39 -17.17 -18.17
C ASP A 116 8.51 -17.26 -16.64
N LEU A 117 9.48 -16.54 -16.09
CA LEU A 117 9.70 -16.39 -14.65
C LEU A 117 9.59 -14.92 -14.21
N SER A 118 9.00 -14.06 -15.06
CA SER A 118 8.91 -12.62 -14.82
C SER A 118 8.04 -12.30 -13.60
N THR A 119 6.88 -12.95 -13.47
CA THR A 119 5.96 -12.76 -12.35
C THR A 119 6.28 -13.71 -11.19
N GLU A 120 5.92 -13.31 -9.97
CA GLU A 120 6.07 -14.18 -8.80
C GLU A 120 5.18 -15.42 -8.89
N ASN A 121 3.99 -15.33 -9.48
CA ASN A 121 3.12 -16.49 -9.69
C ASN A 121 3.77 -17.50 -10.66
N SER A 122 4.33 -17.01 -11.77
CA SER A 122 5.04 -17.88 -12.71
C SER A 122 6.27 -18.51 -12.05
N LEU A 123 7.00 -17.73 -11.22
CA LEU A 123 8.14 -18.25 -10.47
C LEU A 123 7.73 -19.35 -9.47
N ILE A 124 6.60 -19.19 -8.77
CA ILE A 124 6.04 -20.22 -7.87
C ILE A 124 5.69 -21.48 -8.66
N GLU A 125 4.96 -21.33 -9.77
CA GLU A 125 4.55 -22.46 -10.60
C GLU A 125 5.75 -23.25 -11.11
N TRP A 126 6.70 -22.56 -11.75
CA TRP A 126 7.86 -23.21 -12.35
C TRP A 126 8.84 -23.71 -11.30
N GLY A 127 9.05 -23.00 -10.19
CA GLY A 127 9.91 -23.47 -9.11
C GLY A 127 9.43 -24.82 -8.56
N ASN A 128 8.13 -24.96 -8.30
CA ASN A 128 7.53 -26.23 -7.87
C ASN A 128 7.69 -27.33 -8.93
N LYS A 129 7.34 -27.06 -10.20
CA LYS A 129 7.52 -28.01 -11.31
C LYS A 129 8.96 -28.49 -11.46
N ILE A 130 9.94 -27.58 -11.31
CA ILE A 130 11.36 -27.92 -11.45
C ILE A 130 11.83 -28.81 -10.30
N ILE A 131 11.45 -28.49 -9.06
CA ILE A 131 11.82 -29.26 -7.88
C ILE A 131 11.20 -30.66 -7.95
N GLU A 132 9.89 -30.76 -8.20
CA GLU A 132 9.20 -32.05 -8.31
C GLU A 132 9.69 -32.89 -9.49
N GLY A 133 9.97 -32.25 -10.64
CA GLY A 133 10.46 -32.93 -11.83
C GLY A 133 11.85 -33.55 -11.62
N GLU A 134 12.75 -32.83 -10.95
CA GLU A 134 14.08 -33.37 -10.64
C GLU A 134 14.00 -34.48 -9.59
N GLU A 135 13.16 -34.33 -8.55
CA GLU A 135 12.94 -35.39 -7.58
C GLU A 135 12.47 -36.69 -8.26
N LYS A 136 11.52 -36.60 -9.20
CA LYS A 136 11.07 -37.76 -10.02
C LYS A 136 12.19 -38.33 -10.88
N ARG A 137 12.96 -37.49 -11.57
CA ARG A 137 14.05 -37.95 -12.44
C ARG A 137 15.14 -38.69 -11.64
N LEU A 138 15.44 -38.21 -10.42
CA LEU A 138 16.38 -38.87 -9.52
C LEU A 138 15.85 -40.22 -9.02
N LEU A 139 14.56 -40.32 -8.70
CA LEU A 139 13.90 -41.58 -8.33
C LEU A 139 13.94 -42.60 -9.47
N ASP A 140 13.83 -42.15 -10.72
CA ASP A 140 13.95 -42.98 -11.92
C ASP A 140 15.42 -43.36 -12.25
N GLY A 141 16.37 -43.05 -11.37
CA GLY A 141 17.79 -43.39 -11.52
C GLY A 141 18.59 -42.41 -12.38
N GLY A 142 18.06 -41.22 -12.66
CA GLY A 142 18.77 -40.17 -13.40
C GLY A 142 19.96 -39.59 -12.64
N THR A 143 21.04 -39.29 -13.37
CA THR A 143 22.25 -38.67 -12.78
C THR A 143 21.96 -37.23 -12.30
N PRO A 144 22.27 -36.85 -11.05
CA PRO A 144 21.99 -35.52 -10.53
C PRO A 144 22.67 -34.37 -11.30
N ILE A 145 22.01 -33.22 -11.37
CA ILE A 145 22.64 -31.96 -11.77
C ILE A 145 23.35 -31.35 -10.56
N TYR A 146 24.66 -31.08 -10.71
CA TYR A 146 25.51 -30.64 -9.59
C TYR A 146 25.63 -29.12 -9.43
N ASN A 147 25.39 -28.33 -10.48
CA ASN A 147 25.55 -26.87 -10.41
C ASN A 147 24.50 -26.13 -11.25
N PRO A 148 23.47 -25.51 -10.64
CA PRO A 148 23.17 -25.56 -9.21
C PRO A 148 22.59 -26.93 -8.82
N THR A 149 22.90 -27.43 -7.61
CA THR A 149 22.21 -28.62 -7.10
C THR A 149 20.73 -28.33 -6.87
N ILE A 150 19.88 -29.34 -7.05
CA ILE A 150 18.44 -29.18 -6.77
C ILE A 150 18.16 -28.81 -5.32
N ALA A 151 18.95 -29.34 -4.37
CA ALA A 151 18.87 -28.96 -2.96
C ALA A 151 19.11 -27.46 -2.76
N LYS A 152 20.06 -26.86 -3.49
CA LYS A 152 20.32 -25.42 -3.42
C LYS A 152 19.17 -24.60 -4.00
N VAL A 153 18.60 -25.06 -5.12
CA VAL A 153 17.42 -24.43 -5.75
C VAL A 153 16.24 -24.46 -4.77
N LYS A 154 15.94 -25.64 -4.19
CA LYS A 154 14.87 -25.84 -3.21
C LYS A 154 14.98 -24.90 -2.01
N VAL A 155 16.15 -24.86 -1.35
CA VAL A 155 16.36 -23.95 -0.21
C VAL A 155 16.10 -22.48 -0.56
N LEU A 156 16.55 -22.01 -1.73
CA LEU A 156 16.33 -20.62 -2.14
C LEU A 156 14.88 -20.35 -2.54
N PHE A 157 14.22 -21.35 -3.13
CA PHE A 157 12.81 -21.31 -3.49
C PHE A 157 11.92 -21.27 -2.25
N ASP A 158 12.16 -22.13 -1.26
CA ASP A 158 11.42 -22.16 0.02
C ASP A 158 11.51 -20.82 0.76
N ILE A 159 12.71 -20.22 0.82
CA ILE A 159 12.93 -18.88 1.40
C ILE A 159 12.12 -17.81 0.64
N PHE A 160 12.03 -17.94 -0.68
CA PHE A 160 11.21 -17.05 -1.49
C PHE A 160 9.72 -17.24 -1.17
N GLU A 161 9.20 -18.46 -1.15
CA GLU A 161 7.79 -18.75 -0.87
C GLU A 161 7.38 -18.28 0.54
N GLU A 162 8.19 -18.54 1.55
CA GLU A 162 7.96 -18.03 2.91
C GLU A 162 7.85 -16.51 2.90
N SER A 163 8.81 -15.83 2.26
CA SER A 163 8.81 -14.37 2.18
C SER A 163 7.64 -13.82 1.35
N HIS A 164 7.15 -14.56 0.35
CA HIS A 164 5.98 -14.21 -0.44
C HIS A 164 4.71 -14.23 0.44
N GLN A 165 4.54 -15.26 1.27
CA GLN A 165 3.41 -15.34 2.21
C GLN A 165 3.44 -14.22 3.24
N VAL A 166 4.63 -13.93 3.79
CA VAL A 166 4.83 -12.78 4.70
C VAL A 166 4.42 -11.47 4.01
N GLN A 167 4.83 -11.28 2.76
CA GLN A 167 4.50 -10.07 2.01
C GLN A 167 3.00 -9.93 1.73
N LYS A 168 2.31 -11.03 1.36
CA LYS A 168 0.85 -11.02 1.22
C LYS A 168 0.13 -10.70 2.52
N ASN A 169 0.63 -11.20 3.65
CA ASN A 169 0.07 -10.86 4.95
C ASN A 169 0.20 -9.36 5.26
N PHE A 170 1.38 -8.76 5.03
CA PHE A 170 1.56 -7.32 5.20
C PHE A 170 0.63 -6.50 4.29
N GLN A 171 0.50 -6.88 3.01
CA GLN A 171 -0.43 -6.24 2.08
C GLN A 171 -1.87 -6.28 2.62
N ARG A 172 -2.33 -7.43 3.12
CA ARG A 172 -3.66 -7.59 3.70
C ARG A 172 -3.87 -6.70 4.93
N ILE A 173 -2.89 -6.64 5.84
CA ILE A 173 -2.95 -5.80 7.04
C ILE A 173 -3.01 -4.31 6.66
N THR A 174 -2.13 -3.86 5.75
CA THR A 174 -2.13 -2.49 5.25
C THR A 174 -3.46 -2.14 4.60
N GLN A 175 -4.00 -3.01 3.74
CA GLN A 175 -5.30 -2.79 3.10
C GLN A 175 -6.43 -2.64 4.13
N LYS A 176 -6.46 -3.51 5.15
CA LYS A 176 -7.45 -3.42 6.23
C LYS A 176 -7.34 -2.09 6.98
N SER A 177 -6.12 -1.65 7.30
CA SER A 177 -5.91 -0.36 7.98
C SER A 177 -6.28 0.84 7.10
N SER A 178 -6.06 0.75 5.78
CA SER A 178 -6.49 1.75 4.80
C SER A 178 -8.02 1.85 4.71
N ASN A 179 -8.71 0.72 4.62
CA ASN A 179 -10.17 0.68 4.56
C ASN A 179 -10.80 1.33 5.81
N ARG A 180 -10.26 1.04 7.01
CA ARG A 180 -10.70 1.66 8.26
C ARG A 180 -10.58 3.19 8.23
N LEU A 181 -9.52 3.74 7.62
CA LEU A 181 -9.38 5.18 7.43
C LEU A 181 -10.44 5.73 6.49
N ILE A 182 -10.66 5.06 5.35
CA ILE A 182 -11.65 5.47 4.35
C ILE A 182 -13.06 5.51 4.96
N GLU A 183 -13.41 4.54 5.80
CA GLU A 183 -14.69 4.48 6.51
C GLU A 183 -14.89 5.64 7.50
N GLN A 184 -13.81 6.19 8.07
CA GLN A 184 -13.88 7.33 9.00
C GLN A 184 -14.04 8.68 8.27
N ILE A 185 -13.58 8.79 7.01
CA ILE A 185 -13.56 10.05 6.26
C ILE A 185 -14.94 10.75 6.21
N PRO A 186 -16.05 10.08 5.85
CA PRO A 186 -17.35 10.75 5.78
C PRO A 186 -17.81 11.34 7.12
N LYS A 187 -17.52 10.65 8.24
CA LYS A 187 -17.87 11.12 9.59
C LYS A 187 -17.03 12.34 9.98
N VAL A 188 -15.73 12.29 9.68
CA VAL A 188 -14.81 13.42 9.91
C VAL A 188 -15.22 14.63 9.07
N ASP A 189 -15.53 14.43 7.78
CA ASP A 189 -15.96 15.51 6.88
C ASP A 189 -17.27 16.14 7.34
N ALA A 190 -18.23 15.34 7.82
CA ALA A 190 -19.48 15.84 8.38
C ALA A 190 -19.25 16.72 9.62
N VAL A 191 -18.36 16.33 10.52
CA VAL A 191 -18.07 17.11 11.73
C VAL A 191 -17.26 18.38 11.41
N ILE A 192 -16.31 18.31 10.48
CA ILE A 192 -15.63 19.51 9.97
C ILE A 192 -16.64 20.50 9.38
N LEU A 193 -17.60 20.00 8.60
CA LEU A 193 -18.65 20.82 8.02
C LEU A 193 -19.49 21.51 9.11
N GLN A 194 -19.96 20.76 10.12
CA GLN A 194 -20.73 21.29 11.24
C GLN A 194 -19.95 22.35 12.04
N LEU A 195 -18.66 22.11 12.29
CA LEU A 195 -17.78 23.09 12.92
C LEU A 195 -17.71 24.38 12.09
N TRP A 196 -17.43 24.27 10.80
CA TRP A 196 -17.29 25.41 9.91
C TRP A 196 -18.59 26.21 9.79
N ASP A 197 -19.74 25.54 9.68
CA ASP A 197 -21.06 26.18 9.66
C ASP A 197 -21.32 27.00 10.92
N ALA A 198 -21.06 26.41 12.10
CA ALA A 198 -21.27 27.08 13.37
C ALA A 198 -20.31 28.28 13.56
N ILE A 199 -19.05 28.15 13.12
CA ILE A 199 -18.05 29.23 13.14
C ILE A 199 -18.52 30.38 12.25
N GLU A 200 -18.92 30.10 11.01
CA GLU A 200 -19.36 31.13 10.07
C GLU A 200 -20.64 31.82 10.51
N ASP A 201 -21.59 31.10 11.11
CA ASP A 201 -22.82 31.67 11.63
C ASP A 201 -22.56 32.65 12.79
N LYS A 202 -21.63 32.31 13.70
CA LYS A 202 -21.26 33.21 14.81
C LYS A 202 -20.73 34.56 14.35
N TYR A 203 -19.89 34.56 13.30
CA TYR A 203 -19.20 35.75 12.82
C TYR A 203 -19.90 36.43 11.64
N LYS A 204 -21.12 36.00 11.26
CA LYS A 204 -21.83 36.47 10.05
C LYS A 204 -22.10 37.98 10.03
N ASN A 205 -22.22 38.60 11.20
CA ASN A 205 -22.53 40.03 11.36
C ASN A 205 -21.28 40.93 11.39
N LEU A 206 -20.07 40.36 11.39
CA LEU A 206 -18.84 41.15 11.30
C LEU A 206 -18.61 41.65 9.87
N ASP A 207 -17.78 42.69 9.73
CA ASP A 207 -17.34 43.11 8.41
C ASP A 207 -16.59 41.97 7.71
N LYS A 208 -16.60 41.99 6.38
CA LYS A 208 -16.15 40.89 5.53
C LYS A 208 -14.72 40.44 5.84
N GLU A 209 -13.78 41.38 6.04
CA GLU A 209 -12.38 41.03 6.30
C GLU A 209 -12.22 40.44 7.71
N GLU A 210 -12.84 41.07 8.70
CA GLU A 210 -12.83 40.61 10.09
C GLU A 210 -13.47 39.23 10.25
N ARG A 211 -14.60 38.99 9.56
CA ARG A 211 -15.27 37.70 9.53
C ARG A 211 -14.37 36.60 8.97
N LEU A 212 -13.75 36.85 7.81
CA LEU A 212 -12.87 35.86 7.18
C LEU A 212 -11.66 35.55 8.07
N GLU A 213 -11.10 36.58 8.70
CA GLU A 213 -9.97 36.42 9.60
C GLU A 213 -10.35 35.65 10.88
N ALA A 214 -11.51 35.96 11.47
CA ALA A 214 -12.05 35.22 12.60
C ALA A 214 -12.25 33.73 12.26
N CYS A 215 -12.89 33.42 11.12
CA CYS A 215 -13.09 32.04 10.68
C CYS A 215 -11.78 31.29 10.39
N ARG A 216 -10.79 31.95 9.78
CA ARG A 216 -9.47 31.36 9.51
C ARG A 216 -8.74 30.96 10.79
N ARG A 217 -8.91 31.71 11.88
CA ARG A 217 -8.32 31.37 13.20
C ARG A 217 -8.87 30.06 13.78
N PHE A 218 -10.04 29.60 13.34
CA PHE A 218 -10.58 28.29 13.68
C PHE A 218 -10.26 27.21 12.64
N GLY A 219 -9.45 27.52 11.62
CA GLY A 219 -9.02 26.56 10.60
C GLY A 219 -9.93 26.48 9.37
N VAL A 220 -10.87 27.42 9.18
CA VAL A 220 -11.69 27.49 7.96
C VAL A 220 -10.81 27.95 6.79
N VAL A 221 -10.79 27.19 5.70
CA VAL A 221 -9.98 27.48 4.52
C VAL A 221 -10.85 28.02 3.38
N TYR A 222 -10.50 29.22 2.92
CA TYR A 222 -11.18 29.93 1.84
C TYR A 222 -10.34 29.97 0.56
N TYR A 223 -10.98 29.75 -0.58
CA TYR A 223 -10.40 29.80 -1.91
C TYR A 223 -10.99 30.96 -2.71
N TYR A 224 -10.13 31.64 -3.47
CA TYR A 224 -10.55 32.66 -4.42
C TYR A 224 -10.58 32.05 -5.82
N ARG A 225 -11.68 32.24 -6.54
CA ARG A 225 -11.75 31.85 -7.96
C ARG A 225 -10.86 32.83 -8.74
N LYS A 226 -9.82 32.34 -9.42
CA LYS A 226 -9.08 33.14 -10.40
C LYS A 226 -10.08 33.65 -11.45
N LYS A 227 -10.14 34.97 -11.67
CA LYS A 227 -10.80 35.51 -12.86
C LYS A 227 -10.08 34.93 -14.07
N LYS A 228 -10.79 34.27 -14.99
CA LYS A 228 -10.24 33.98 -16.31
C LYS A 228 -9.96 35.34 -16.96
N ASN A 229 -8.71 35.59 -17.35
CA ASN A 229 -8.44 36.66 -18.30
C ASN A 229 -9.12 36.25 -19.59
N VAL A 230 -10.20 36.93 -19.96
CA VAL A 230 -10.71 36.90 -21.32
C VAL A 230 -9.66 37.67 -22.10
N ASN A 231 -8.81 36.97 -22.84
CA ASN A 231 -8.04 37.62 -23.91
C ASN A 231 -9.10 38.16 -24.86
N VAL A 232 -9.13 39.49 -24.97
CA VAL A 232 -9.88 40.17 -26.03
C VAL A 232 -8.98 40.02 -27.25
N ASP A 233 -9.50 39.28 -28.23
CA ASP A 233 -8.90 39.11 -29.56
C ASP A 233 -8.76 40.45 -30.30
#